data_AF-A0AA35R253-F1
#
_entry.id   AF-A0AA35R253-F1
#
_cell.length_a   1.000
_cell.length_b   1.000
_cell.length_c   1.000
_cell.angle_alpha   90.00
_cell.angle_beta   90.00
_cell.angle_gamma   90.00
#
_symmetry.space_group_name_H-M   'P 1'
#
loop_
_entity.id
_entity.type
_entity.pdbx_description
1 polymer ?
#
loop_
_entity_poly.entity_id
_entity_poly.type
_entity_poly.pdbx_seq_one_letter_code
_entity_poly.pdbx_strand_id
1 'polypeptide(L)'
;MSEPPWNVKSKREKVTELMFETYNVPAFFLCKSAVLSAFANGRGTALVVDSGAGQTSAVPVHDGYCLTGATVRTPLAGNFITAQCGHFMSELGCQVVPPYMIATKEAVKERTEPVWTRRKNLPSVTDSYHIYMTNEILRDFAMSVAQVSTTSLQDEIEHSTSIPSTSYEFPNGYSLNATVEKFKLTEGLFNAGSANIKGVSGGDLLSLPNVVINSASQCDVDVRPVSLSLLPSLPSFTPHSHIPRPCNHDFLPNSACPPPFPSPTLSSFHSSLFRSLFVSLPSPSLLSPSLPLPFSS
;
A
#
# COMPACT_ATOMS: atom_id res chain seq x y z
N MET A 1 -7.10 8.12 -19.03
CA MET A 1 -7.43 8.05 -17.58
C MET A 1 -7.31 6.61 -17.11
N SER A 2 -6.93 6.37 -15.85
CA SER A 2 -6.83 5.01 -15.29
C SER A 2 -8.16 4.53 -14.70
N GLU A 3 -8.45 3.24 -14.80
CA GLU A 3 -9.60 2.60 -14.16
C GLU A 3 -9.22 1.26 -13.51
N PRO A 4 -9.96 0.79 -12.49
CA PRO A 4 -9.76 -0.55 -11.97
C PRO A 4 -10.24 -1.62 -12.97
N PRO A 5 -9.64 -2.84 -12.96
CA PRO A 5 -10.00 -3.90 -13.90
C PRO A 5 -11.42 -4.46 -13.73
N TRP A 6 -12.05 -4.25 -12.56
CA TRP A 6 -13.43 -4.67 -12.25
C TRP A 6 -14.48 -3.58 -12.52
N ASN A 7 -14.15 -2.54 -13.31
CA ASN A 7 -15.10 -1.50 -13.62
C ASN A 7 -16.21 -1.98 -14.58
N VAL A 8 -17.44 -1.54 -14.37
CA VAL A 8 -18.60 -1.94 -15.20
C VAL A 8 -18.77 -1.02 -16.42
N LYS A 9 -19.37 -1.55 -17.50
CA LYS A 9 -19.59 -0.79 -18.75
C LYS A 9 -20.34 0.53 -18.52
N SER A 10 -21.43 0.51 -17.74
CA SER A 10 -22.22 1.70 -17.45
C SER A 10 -21.42 2.85 -16.80
N LYS A 11 -20.48 2.53 -15.90
CA LYS A 11 -19.60 3.55 -15.29
C LYS A 11 -18.61 4.12 -16.30
N ARG A 12 -18.10 3.30 -17.22
CA ARG A 12 -17.20 3.74 -18.30
C ARG A 12 -17.90 4.66 -19.30
N GLU A 13 -19.14 4.34 -19.65
CA GLU A 13 -19.99 5.16 -20.53
C GLU A 13 -20.20 6.54 -19.90
N LYS A 14 -20.64 6.60 -18.63
CA LYS A 14 -20.88 7.86 -17.93
C LYS A 14 -19.64 8.75 -17.81
N VAL A 15 -18.47 8.15 -17.56
CA VAL A 15 -17.19 8.88 -17.54
C VAL A 15 -16.85 9.43 -18.92
N THR A 16 -17.08 8.65 -19.96
CA THR A 16 -16.77 9.03 -21.35
C THR A 16 -17.70 10.16 -21.82
N GLU A 17 -18.99 10.04 -21.51
CA GLU A 17 -20.00 11.09 -21.71
C GLU A 17 -19.57 12.40 -21.03
N LEU A 18 -19.22 12.36 -19.74
CA LEU A 18 -18.75 13.53 -19.01
C LEU A 18 -17.52 14.18 -19.67
N MET A 19 -16.56 13.38 -20.11
CA MET A 19 -15.33 13.88 -20.74
C MET A 19 -15.58 14.55 -22.10
N PHE A 20 -16.44 13.97 -22.94
CA PHE A 20 -16.76 14.54 -24.24
C PHE A 20 -17.76 15.69 -24.16
N GLU A 21 -18.84 15.55 -23.38
CA GLU A 21 -19.92 16.56 -23.35
C GLU A 21 -19.62 17.74 -22.45
N THR A 22 -19.07 17.51 -21.25
CA THR A 22 -18.79 18.58 -20.29
C THR A 22 -17.42 19.20 -20.53
N TYR A 23 -16.40 18.37 -20.72
CA TYR A 23 -15.02 18.85 -20.85
C TYR A 23 -14.57 19.04 -22.31
N ASN A 24 -15.38 18.64 -23.29
CA ASN A 24 -15.09 18.81 -24.73
C ASN A 24 -13.68 18.34 -25.14
N VAL A 25 -13.21 17.22 -24.58
CA VAL A 25 -11.88 16.69 -24.90
C VAL A 25 -11.86 16.12 -26.32
N PRO A 26 -10.79 16.35 -27.11
CA PRO A 26 -10.73 15.91 -28.51
C PRO A 26 -10.57 14.39 -28.66
N ALA A 27 -9.96 13.73 -27.68
CA ALA A 27 -9.81 12.29 -27.62
C ALA A 27 -9.73 11.82 -26.17
N PHE A 28 -10.30 10.66 -25.88
CA PHE A 28 -10.31 10.08 -24.54
C PHE A 28 -10.00 8.58 -24.60
N PHE A 29 -9.14 8.11 -23.69
CA PHE A 29 -8.77 6.70 -23.58
C PHE A 29 -8.76 6.25 -22.12
N LEU A 30 -9.30 5.06 -21.87
CA LEU A 30 -9.33 4.40 -20.57
C LEU A 30 -8.33 3.24 -20.54
N CYS A 31 -7.43 3.26 -19.56
CA CYS A 31 -6.48 2.19 -19.32
C CYS A 31 -6.75 1.55 -17.96
N LYS A 32 -6.61 0.23 -17.87
CA LYS A 32 -6.64 -0.46 -16.57
C LYS A 32 -5.40 -0.10 -15.75
N SER A 33 -5.56 0.19 -14.45
CA SER A 33 -4.46 0.58 -13.55
C SER A 33 -3.35 -0.46 -13.50
N ALA A 34 -3.71 -1.75 -13.41
CA ALA A 34 -2.73 -2.84 -13.40
C ALA A 34 -1.88 -2.90 -14.68
N VAL A 35 -2.49 -2.67 -15.85
CA VAL A 35 -1.75 -2.63 -17.12
C VAL A 35 -0.75 -1.47 -17.12
N LEU A 36 -1.16 -0.29 -16.65
CA LEU A 36 -0.26 0.86 -16.51
C LEU A 36 0.90 0.56 -15.57
N SER A 37 0.65 -0.10 -14.44
CA SER A 37 1.68 -0.50 -13.48
C SER A 37 2.66 -1.53 -14.07
N ALA A 38 2.17 -2.51 -14.84
CA ALA A 38 3.01 -3.48 -15.53
C ALA A 38 3.91 -2.83 -16.59
N PHE A 39 3.33 -1.96 -17.43
CA PHE A 39 4.06 -1.21 -18.45
C PHE A 39 5.07 -0.22 -17.86
N ALA A 40 4.73 0.43 -16.75
CA ALA A 40 5.66 1.31 -16.04
C ALA A 40 6.92 0.58 -15.57
N ASN A 41 6.83 -0.73 -15.35
CA ASN A 41 7.95 -1.60 -14.98
C ASN A 41 8.58 -2.32 -16.19
N GLY A 42 8.18 -2.00 -17.42
CA GLY A 42 8.69 -2.64 -18.63
C GLY A 42 8.34 -4.13 -18.75
N ARG A 43 7.30 -4.60 -18.04
CA ARG A 43 6.85 -6.00 -18.07
C ARG A 43 5.57 -6.12 -18.89
N GLY A 44 5.62 -6.86 -19.99
CA GLY A 44 4.43 -7.22 -20.77
C GLY A 44 3.54 -8.26 -20.06
N THR A 45 4.15 -9.14 -19.27
CA THR A 45 3.49 -10.15 -18.44
C THR A 45 3.97 -10.02 -16.99
N ALA A 46 3.07 -9.84 -16.03
CA ALA A 46 3.36 -9.65 -14.61
C ALA A 46 2.13 -9.90 -13.72
N LEU A 47 2.34 -10.27 -12.45
CA LEU A 47 1.29 -10.18 -11.43
C LEU A 47 1.42 -8.85 -10.70
N VAL A 48 0.43 -7.97 -10.89
CA VAL A 48 0.43 -6.66 -10.26
C VAL A 48 -0.32 -6.74 -8.95
N VAL A 49 0.37 -6.46 -7.85
CA VAL A 49 -0.23 -6.32 -6.52
C VAL A 49 -0.30 -4.84 -6.20
N ASP A 50 -1.52 -4.31 -6.18
CA ASP A 50 -1.82 -2.90 -5.91
C ASP A 50 -2.52 -2.79 -4.56
N SER A 51 -1.86 -2.15 -3.59
CA SER A 51 -2.41 -1.88 -2.25
C SER A 51 -2.70 -0.38 -2.14
N GLY A 52 -3.98 -0.03 -2.11
CA GLY A 52 -4.43 1.35 -1.99
C GLY A 52 -4.90 1.70 -0.59
N ALA A 53 -5.64 2.81 -0.47
CA ALA A 53 -6.28 3.16 0.81
C ALA A 53 -7.41 2.19 1.16
N GLY A 54 -8.31 1.86 0.22
CA GLY A 54 -9.52 1.11 0.52
C GLY A 54 -9.44 -0.40 0.32
N GLN A 55 -8.53 -0.88 -0.51
CA GLN A 55 -8.45 -2.29 -0.90
C GLN A 55 -7.07 -2.63 -1.43
N THR A 56 -6.71 -3.90 -1.33
CA THR A 56 -5.56 -4.50 -1.99
C THR A 56 -6.05 -5.47 -3.06
N SER A 57 -5.45 -5.44 -4.24
CA SER A 57 -5.83 -6.30 -5.37
C SER A 57 -4.60 -6.92 -6.02
N ALA A 58 -4.73 -8.19 -6.39
CA ALA A 58 -3.78 -8.90 -7.24
C ALA A 58 -4.43 -9.09 -8.62
N VAL A 59 -3.77 -8.56 -9.64
CA VAL A 59 -4.26 -8.54 -11.03
C VAL A 59 -3.17 -9.10 -11.93
N PRO A 60 -3.37 -10.27 -12.55
CA PRO A 60 -2.44 -10.79 -13.53
C PRO A 60 -2.59 -10.03 -14.86
N VAL A 61 -1.45 -9.64 -15.42
CA VAL A 61 -1.32 -9.03 -16.74
C VAL A 61 -0.52 -9.99 -17.61
N HIS A 62 -1.02 -10.28 -18.81
CA HIS A 62 -0.35 -11.12 -19.79
C HIS A 62 -0.40 -10.44 -21.16
N ASP A 63 0.77 -10.23 -21.77
CA ASP A 63 0.95 -9.52 -23.03
C ASP A 63 0.18 -8.18 -23.12
N GLY A 64 0.18 -7.43 -22.01
CA GLY A 64 -0.50 -6.13 -21.90
C GLY A 64 -2.01 -6.21 -21.63
N TYR A 65 -2.59 -7.40 -21.49
CA TYR A 65 -4.00 -7.61 -21.16
C TYR A 65 -4.18 -8.05 -19.71
N CYS A 66 -5.15 -7.46 -19.00
CA CYS A 66 -5.54 -7.95 -17.67
C CYS A 66 -6.41 -9.20 -17.77
N LEU A 67 -6.03 -10.25 -17.05
CA LEU A 67 -6.84 -11.44 -16.81
C LEU A 67 -7.88 -11.13 -15.71
N THR A 68 -9.03 -10.59 -16.12
CA THR A 68 -10.09 -10.19 -15.18
C THR A 68 -10.69 -11.36 -14.41
N GLY A 69 -10.67 -12.58 -14.98
CA GLY A 69 -11.15 -13.80 -14.33
C GLY A 69 -10.26 -14.29 -13.18
N ALA A 70 -8.98 -13.92 -13.17
CA ALA A 70 -8.01 -14.28 -12.13
C ALA A 70 -7.66 -13.10 -11.21
N THR A 71 -8.48 -12.04 -11.23
CA THR A 71 -8.30 -10.87 -10.38
C THR A 71 -8.91 -11.12 -9.00
N VAL A 72 -8.09 -11.04 -7.96
CA VAL A 72 -8.50 -11.24 -6.56
C VAL A 72 -8.29 -9.95 -5.78
N ARG A 73 -9.17 -9.66 -4.82
CA ARG A 73 -9.13 -8.44 -4.02
C ARG A 73 -9.53 -8.68 -2.58
N THR A 74 -9.02 -7.84 -1.68
CA THR A 74 -9.35 -7.83 -0.25
C THR A 74 -9.52 -6.38 0.22
N PRO A 75 -10.44 -6.08 1.14
CA PRO A 75 -10.55 -4.75 1.77
C PRO A 75 -9.44 -4.47 2.79
N LEU A 76 -8.48 -5.39 2.99
CA LEU A 76 -7.31 -5.18 3.85
C LEU A 76 -6.28 -4.30 3.15
N ALA A 77 -6.22 -3.03 3.50
CA ALA A 77 -5.30 -2.04 2.93
C ALA A 77 -5.06 -0.85 3.90
N GLY A 78 -4.77 0.36 3.41
CA GLY A 78 -4.40 1.50 4.27
C GLY A 78 -5.48 1.97 5.27
N ASN A 79 -6.75 1.95 4.89
CA ASN A 79 -7.88 2.29 5.75
C ASN A 79 -8.03 1.28 6.89
N PHE A 80 -7.72 0.01 6.63
CA PHE A 80 -7.70 -1.03 7.65
C PHE A 80 -6.61 -0.73 8.70
N ILE A 81 -5.39 -0.36 8.29
CA ILE A 81 -4.31 0.04 9.22
C ILE A 81 -4.74 1.27 10.03
N THR A 82 -5.35 2.26 9.38
CA THR A 82 -5.85 3.48 10.05
C THR A 82 -6.90 3.12 11.12
N ALA A 83 -7.81 2.20 10.81
CA ALA A 83 -8.80 1.71 11.76
C ALA A 83 -8.16 0.92 12.92
N GLN A 84 -7.16 0.08 12.65
CA GLN A 84 -6.39 -0.62 13.68
C GLN A 84 -5.69 0.38 14.63
N CYS A 85 -5.11 1.46 14.09
CA CYS A 85 -4.53 2.52 14.90
C CYS A 85 -5.58 3.17 15.81
N GLY A 86 -6.78 3.43 15.29
CA GLY A 86 -7.89 3.96 16.09
C GLY A 86 -8.33 3.01 17.22
N HIS A 87 -8.36 1.70 16.96
CA HIS A 87 -8.63 0.69 18.00
C HIS A 87 -7.53 0.63 19.05
N PHE A 88 -6.27 0.62 18.62
CA PHE A 88 -5.11 0.64 19.49
C PHE A 88 -5.09 1.88 20.40
N MET A 89 -5.40 3.07 19.86
CA MET A 89 -5.54 4.30 20.67
C MET A 89 -6.67 4.20 21.69
N SER A 90 -7.79 3.56 21.32
CA SER A 90 -8.93 3.35 22.22
C SER A 90 -8.59 2.38 23.36
N GLU A 91 -7.81 1.33 23.09
CA GLU A 91 -7.32 0.38 24.08
C GLU A 91 -6.34 1.02 25.08
N LEU A 92 -5.51 1.96 24.60
CA LEU A 92 -4.64 2.78 25.46
C LEU A 92 -5.41 3.84 26.26
N GLY A 93 -6.71 4.02 26.03
CA GLY A 93 -7.51 5.07 26.66
C GLY A 93 -7.20 6.50 26.18
N CYS A 94 -6.50 6.65 25.05
CA CYS A 94 -6.13 7.95 24.50
C CYS A 94 -7.15 8.42 23.45
N GLN A 95 -7.76 9.59 23.68
CA GLN A 95 -8.64 10.21 22.68
C GLN A 95 -7.81 10.95 21.63
N VAL A 96 -8.01 10.57 20.36
CA VAL A 96 -7.40 11.25 19.21
C VAL A 96 -8.15 12.54 18.94
N VAL A 97 -7.51 13.67 19.24
CA VAL A 97 -8.09 15.01 19.09
C VAL A 97 -7.48 15.70 17.88
N PRO A 98 -8.30 16.22 16.95
CA PRO A 98 -7.79 16.92 15.78
C PRO A 98 -7.16 18.28 16.12
N PRO A 99 -6.13 18.72 15.37
CA PRO A 99 -5.33 19.90 15.72
C PRO A 99 -6.15 21.20 15.73
N TYR A 100 -7.22 21.29 14.93
CA TYR A 100 -8.06 22.48 14.89
C TYR A 100 -8.82 22.73 16.21
N MET A 101 -8.97 21.72 17.07
CA MET A 101 -9.57 21.87 18.40
C MET A 101 -8.60 22.37 19.46
N ILE A 102 -7.29 22.30 19.20
CA ILE A 102 -6.25 22.47 20.21
C ILE A 102 -5.73 23.92 20.18
N ALA A 103 -5.82 24.62 21.31
CA ALA A 103 -5.32 25.98 21.46
C ALA A 103 -3.85 25.98 21.93
N THR A 104 -3.59 25.23 22.99
CA THR A 104 -2.29 25.12 23.65
C THR A 104 -2.15 23.70 24.17
N LYS A 105 -0.93 23.17 24.09
CA LYS A 105 -0.56 21.85 24.62
C LYS A 105 0.61 21.99 25.58
N GLU A 106 0.67 21.10 26.56
CA GLU A 106 1.84 20.93 27.42
C GLU A 106 2.49 19.58 27.13
N ALA A 107 3.83 19.54 27.16
CA ALA A 107 4.56 18.29 26.99
C ALA A 107 4.44 17.47 28.28
N VAL A 108 3.72 16.35 28.22
CA VAL A 108 3.54 15.45 29.35
C VAL A 108 4.48 14.24 29.22
N LYS A 109 4.71 13.54 30.33
CA LYS A 109 5.53 12.32 30.33
C LYS A 109 4.86 11.22 29.50
N GLU A 110 5.65 10.24 29.07
CA GLU A 110 5.19 9.13 28.25
C GLU A 110 3.98 8.40 28.87
N ARG A 111 2.99 8.03 28.05
CA ARG A 111 1.76 7.29 28.44
C ARG A 111 0.92 7.96 29.55
N THR A 112 1.13 9.24 29.84
CA THR A 112 0.28 10.00 30.77
C THR A 112 -0.82 10.76 30.04
N GLU A 113 -1.88 11.14 30.77
CA GLU A 113 -3.01 11.84 30.17
C GLU A 113 -2.57 13.19 29.57
N PRO A 114 -3.00 13.50 28.33
CA PRO A 114 -2.59 14.72 27.65
C PRO A 114 -3.25 15.96 28.29
N VAL A 115 -2.43 16.96 28.61
CA VAL A 115 -2.90 18.26 29.09
C VAL A 115 -2.96 19.22 27.90
N TRP A 116 -4.18 19.49 27.43
CA TRP A 116 -4.42 20.43 26.33
C TRP A 116 -5.65 21.29 26.58
N THR A 117 -5.62 22.52 26.06
CA THR A 117 -6.73 23.46 26.15
C THR A 117 -7.48 23.53 24.83
N ARG A 118 -8.82 23.43 24.88
CA ARG A 118 -9.68 23.58 23.70
C ARG A 118 -9.77 25.04 23.25
N ARG A 119 -9.72 25.27 21.93
CA ARG A 119 -9.96 26.60 21.35
C ARG A 119 -11.38 27.08 21.70
N LYS A 120 -11.50 28.38 22.00
CA LYS A 120 -12.79 29.01 22.39
C LYS A 120 -13.61 29.45 21.18
N ASN A 121 -12.95 29.93 20.12
CA ASN A 121 -13.59 30.44 18.91
C ASN A 121 -13.41 29.41 17.78
N LEU A 122 -14.27 28.40 17.69
CA LEU A 122 -14.31 27.50 16.52
C LEU A 122 -15.50 27.83 15.62
N PRO A 123 -15.32 27.83 14.29
CA PRO A 123 -16.45 27.75 13.37
C PRO A 123 -17.18 26.41 13.53
N SER A 124 -18.47 26.37 13.18
CA SER A 124 -19.23 25.11 13.12
C SER A 124 -18.63 24.22 12.04
N VAL A 125 -17.99 23.13 12.46
CA VAL A 125 -17.41 22.13 11.55
C VAL A 125 -18.43 21.02 11.27
N THR A 126 -18.41 20.48 10.06
CA THR A 126 -19.20 19.30 9.69
C THR A 126 -18.56 18.02 10.21
N ASP A 127 -19.36 16.99 10.50
CA ASP A 127 -18.87 15.70 10.99
C ASP A 127 -17.86 15.05 10.03
N SER A 128 -18.08 15.19 8.71
CA SER A 128 -17.16 14.69 7.68
C SER A 128 -15.76 15.31 7.79
N TYR A 129 -15.69 16.61 8.14
CA TYR A 129 -14.42 17.31 8.33
C TYR A 129 -13.74 16.84 9.61
N HIS A 130 -14.50 16.65 10.70
CA HIS A 130 -13.96 16.08 11.93
C HIS A 130 -13.36 14.69 11.68
N ILE A 131 -14.10 13.79 11.03
CA ILE A 131 -13.64 12.43 10.70
C ILE A 131 -12.41 12.46 9.81
N TYR A 132 -12.36 13.36 8.81
CA TYR A 132 -11.20 13.52 7.95
C TYR A 132 -9.94 13.88 8.74
N MET A 133 -10.03 14.91 9.60
CA MET A 133 -8.90 15.38 10.41
C MET A 133 -8.46 14.35 11.45
N THR A 134 -9.39 13.62 12.07
CA THR A 134 -9.04 12.52 13.00
C THR A 134 -8.31 11.40 12.27
N ASN A 135 -8.79 11.00 11.08
CA ASN A 135 -8.13 9.97 10.29
C ASN A 135 -6.77 10.44 9.74
N GLU A 136 -6.57 11.72 9.50
CA GLU A 136 -5.27 12.26 9.10
C GLU A 136 -4.21 12.00 10.18
N ILE A 137 -4.52 12.31 11.44
CA ILE A 137 -3.61 12.02 12.56
C ILE A 137 -3.30 10.53 12.67
N LEU A 138 -4.33 9.68 12.56
CA LEU A 138 -4.13 8.23 12.62
C LEU A 138 -3.26 7.72 11.47
N ARG A 139 -3.39 8.30 10.27
CA ARG A 139 -2.52 7.97 9.13
C ARG A 139 -1.10 8.45 9.36
N ASP A 140 -0.91 9.64 9.90
CA ASP A 140 0.42 10.17 10.23
C ASP A 140 1.12 9.31 11.29
N PHE A 141 0.40 8.94 12.35
CA PHE A 141 0.86 7.96 13.33
C PHE A 141 1.25 6.62 12.68
N ALA A 142 0.38 6.07 11.83
CA ALA A 142 0.67 4.83 11.14
C ALA A 142 1.91 4.94 10.25
N MET A 143 2.08 6.03 9.50
CA MET A 143 3.25 6.26 8.65
C MET A 143 4.55 6.43 9.46
N SER A 144 4.46 7.00 10.66
CA SER A 144 5.62 7.21 11.52
C SER A 144 6.03 5.95 12.30
N VAL A 145 5.05 5.15 12.74
CA VAL A 145 5.30 4.05 13.69
C VAL A 145 5.20 2.69 13.03
N ALA A 146 4.25 2.45 12.13
CA ALA A 146 3.95 1.11 11.65
C ALA A 146 5.12 0.53 10.83
N GLN A 147 5.48 -0.71 11.15
CA GLN A 147 6.54 -1.45 10.48
C GLN A 147 6.06 -2.87 10.25
N VAL A 148 6.33 -3.42 9.07
CA VAL A 148 6.14 -4.84 8.83
C VAL A 148 7.34 -5.55 9.46
N SER A 149 7.10 -6.55 10.31
CA SER A 149 8.16 -7.40 10.89
C SER A 149 8.95 -8.07 9.76
N THR A 150 10.02 -8.83 9.98
CA THR A 150 10.56 -9.73 8.91
C THR A 150 10.42 -11.22 9.25
N THR A 151 10.17 -11.52 10.51
CA THR A 151 9.98 -12.86 11.09
C THR A 151 8.60 -13.00 11.71
N SER A 152 8.31 -14.11 12.39
CA SER A 152 7.03 -14.24 13.10
C SER A 152 6.90 -13.17 14.19
N LEU A 153 5.68 -12.75 14.50
CA LEU A 153 5.47 -11.77 15.58
C LEU A 153 5.95 -12.28 16.94
N GLN A 154 5.87 -13.60 17.18
CA GLN A 154 6.35 -14.20 18.41
C GLN A 154 7.84 -13.92 18.61
N ASP A 155 8.63 -14.11 17.56
CA ASP A 155 10.08 -13.88 17.59
C ASP A 155 10.41 -12.40 17.84
N GLU A 156 9.65 -11.48 17.25
CA GLU A 156 9.80 -10.03 17.45
C GLU A 156 9.42 -9.60 18.89
N ILE A 157 8.43 -10.26 19.50
CA ILE A 157 8.07 -10.04 20.91
C ILE A 157 9.21 -10.50 21.83
N GLU A 158 9.80 -11.66 21.55
CA GLU A 158 10.90 -12.23 22.32
C GLU A 158 12.19 -11.40 22.19
N HIS A 159 12.41 -10.77 21.05
CA HIS A 159 13.54 -9.87 20.80
C HIS A 159 13.26 -8.40 21.10
N SER A 160 12.17 -8.08 21.79
CA SER A 160 11.72 -6.71 22.08
C SER A 160 12.75 -5.79 22.75
N THR A 161 13.73 -6.33 23.47
CA THR A 161 14.85 -5.58 24.08
C THR A 161 15.92 -5.13 23.09
N SER A 162 16.03 -5.78 21.94
CA SER A 162 16.99 -5.44 20.87
C SER A 162 16.43 -4.45 19.84
N ILE A 163 15.10 -4.29 19.81
CA ILE A 163 14.40 -3.51 18.79
C ILE A 163 14.37 -2.04 19.23
N PRO A 164 14.82 -1.09 18.37
CA PRO A 164 14.72 0.33 18.68
C PRO A 164 13.25 0.75 18.78
N SER A 165 12.92 1.47 19.85
CA SER A 165 11.61 2.09 20.01
C SER A 165 11.49 3.32 19.12
N THR A 166 10.27 3.58 18.65
CA THR A 166 9.95 4.79 17.88
C THR A 166 9.02 5.64 18.72
N SER A 167 9.44 6.88 19.00
CA SER A 167 8.62 7.85 19.70
C SER A 167 7.73 8.60 18.73
N TYR A 168 6.47 8.78 19.08
CA TYR A 168 5.52 9.62 18.35
C TYR A 168 4.77 10.53 19.33
N GLU A 169 4.69 11.82 18.99
CA GLU A 169 3.95 12.82 19.76
C GLU A 169 2.70 13.23 19.01
N PHE A 170 1.54 12.99 19.61
CA PHE A 170 0.26 13.39 19.08
C PHE A 170 0.03 14.91 19.23
N PRO A 171 -0.85 15.52 18.42
CA PRO A 171 -1.17 16.94 18.53
C PRO A 171 -1.69 17.38 19.90
N ASN A 172 -2.30 16.47 20.66
CA ASN A 172 -2.79 16.70 22.02
C ASN A 172 -1.68 16.72 23.09
N GLY A 173 -0.42 16.47 22.73
CA GLY A 173 0.71 16.37 23.65
C GLY A 173 0.94 14.97 24.23
N TYR A 174 0.13 13.98 23.83
CA TYR A 174 0.33 12.59 24.21
C TYR A 174 1.57 12.03 23.50
N SER A 175 2.51 11.49 24.25
CA SER A 175 3.71 10.84 23.71
C SER A 175 3.66 9.33 23.92
N LEU A 176 3.91 8.59 22.84
CA LEU A 176 3.95 7.13 22.84
C LEU A 176 5.30 6.64 22.30
N ASN A 177 5.98 5.76 23.05
CA ASN A 177 7.08 4.97 22.51
C ASN A 177 6.56 3.59 22.12
N ALA A 178 6.49 3.34 20.82
CA ALA A 178 6.08 2.07 20.27
C ALA A 178 7.32 1.19 20.03
N THR A 179 7.35 0.02 20.67
CA THR A 179 8.37 -1.01 20.43
C THR A 179 7.77 -2.15 19.63
N VAL A 180 7.09 -3.09 20.27
CA VAL A 180 6.46 -4.25 19.60
C VAL A 180 5.14 -3.86 18.90
N GLU A 181 4.50 -2.80 19.39
CA GLU A 181 3.19 -2.34 18.93
C GLU A 181 3.21 -1.95 17.43
N LYS A 182 4.38 -1.52 16.91
CA LYS A 182 4.54 -1.18 15.48
C LYS A 182 4.27 -2.34 14.52
N PHE A 183 4.56 -3.57 14.94
CA PHE A 183 4.36 -4.76 14.11
C PHE A 183 2.93 -5.29 14.18
N LYS A 184 2.30 -5.13 15.36
CA LYS A 184 0.90 -5.56 15.57
C LYS A 184 -0.06 -4.82 14.63
N LEU A 185 0.19 -3.55 14.34
CA LEU A 185 -0.66 -2.73 13.47
C LEU A 185 -0.70 -3.25 12.01
N THR A 186 0.40 -3.82 11.52
CA THR A 186 0.50 -4.33 10.14
C THR A 186 0.21 -5.81 10.02
N GLU A 187 0.28 -6.57 11.12
CA GLU A 187 0.09 -8.02 11.08
C GLU A 187 -1.26 -8.43 10.49
N GLY A 188 -2.32 -7.69 10.79
CA GLY A 188 -3.66 -7.99 10.28
C GLY A 188 -3.77 -8.01 8.75
N LEU A 189 -2.78 -7.46 8.03
CA LEU A 189 -2.68 -7.58 6.56
C LEU A 189 -2.24 -8.98 6.12
N PHE A 190 -1.33 -9.61 6.87
CA PHE A 190 -0.73 -10.91 6.54
C PHE A 190 -1.46 -12.07 7.21
N ASN A 191 -2.03 -11.82 8.39
CA ASN A 191 -2.85 -12.77 9.12
C ASN A 191 -4.23 -12.15 9.39
N ALA A 192 -5.22 -12.50 8.56
CA ALA A 192 -6.58 -11.99 8.72
C ALA A 192 -7.23 -12.41 10.05
N GLY A 193 -6.74 -13.48 10.69
CA GLY A 193 -7.24 -13.96 11.99
C GLY A 193 -6.82 -13.08 13.17
N SER A 194 -5.73 -12.31 13.06
CA SER A 194 -5.30 -11.35 14.08
C SER A 194 -5.91 -9.96 13.88
N ALA A 195 -6.63 -9.74 12.78
CA ALA A 195 -7.25 -8.46 12.46
C ALA A 195 -8.47 -8.21 13.37
N ASN A 196 -8.35 -7.24 14.29
CA ASN A 196 -9.46 -6.82 15.14
C ASN A 196 -10.37 -5.86 14.36
N ILE A 197 -11.21 -6.39 13.45
CA ILE A 197 -12.14 -5.59 12.64
C ILE A 197 -13.53 -5.61 13.30
N LYS A 198 -14.00 -4.46 13.77
CA LYS A 198 -15.41 -4.32 14.17
C LYS A 198 -16.33 -4.58 12.97
N GLY A 199 -17.15 -5.62 13.05
CA GLY A 199 -18.21 -5.92 12.08
C GLY A 199 -17.82 -6.81 10.90
N VAL A 200 -16.60 -7.38 10.90
CA VAL A 200 -16.19 -8.38 9.91
C VAL A 200 -15.65 -9.59 10.66
N SER A 201 -16.36 -10.71 10.58
CA SER A 201 -15.85 -12.00 11.06
C SER A 201 -14.61 -12.36 10.25
N GLY A 202 -13.45 -12.45 10.90
CA GLY A 202 -12.13 -12.66 10.27
C GLY A 202 -11.98 -13.94 9.43
N GLY A 203 -13.02 -14.78 9.32
CA GLY A 203 -13.02 -16.00 8.50
C GLY A 203 -13.20 -15.78 7.00
N ASP A 204 -13.80 -14.66 6.56
CA ASP A 204 -14.12 -14.45 5.14
C ASP A 204 -13.10 -13.58 4.40
N LEU A 205 -12.11 -13.01 5.10
CA LEU A 205 -11.14 -12.11 4.50
C LEU A 205 -9.86 -12.83 4.09
N LEU A 206 -9.46 -12.60 2.85
CA LEU A 206 -8.18 -13.07 2.35
C LEU A 206 -7.07 -12.12 2.82
N SER A 207 -6.06 -12.67 3.48
CA SER A 207 -4.81 -11.97 3.75
C SER A 207 -4.04 -11.69 2.46
N LEU A 208 -3.11 -10.73 2.50
CA LEU A 208 -2.28 -10.35 1.36
C LEU A 208 -1.61 -11.56 0.66
N PRO A 209 -0.93 -12.49 1.35
CA PRO A 209 -0.32 -13.64 0.67
C PRO A 209 -1.38 -14.53 0.02
N ASN A 210 -2.53 -14.74 0.67
CA ASN A 210 -3.62 -15.55 0.12
C ASN A 210 -4.26 -14.89 -1.11
N VAL A 211 -4.33 -13.55 -1.18
CA VAL A 211 -4.79 -12.83 -2.37
C VAL A 211 -3.86 -13.10 -3.56
N VAL A 212 -2.55 -13.05 -3.35
CA VAL A 212 -1.55 -13.29 -4.40
C VAL A 212 -1.59 -14.77 -4.84
N ILE A 213 -1.60 -15.71 -3.90
CA ILE A 213 -1.66 -17.14 -4.17
C ILE A 213 -2.94 -17.50 -4.93
N ASN A 214 -4.10 -16.99 -4.50
CA ASN A 214 -5.37 -17.25 -5.17
C ASN A 214 -5.42 -16.65 -6.57
N SER A 215 -4.82 -15.47 -6.79
CA SER A 215 -4.73 -14.88 -8.11
C SER A 215 -3.80 -15.69 -9.02
N ALA A 216 -2.65 -16.12 -8.51
CA ALA A 216 -1.70 -16.95 -9.24
C ALA A 216 -2.24 -18.37 -9.54
N SER A 217 -3.04 -18.96 -8.63
CA SER A 217 -3.62 -20.28 -8.83
C SER A 217 -4.74 -20.30 -9.87
N GLN A 218 -5.44 -19.18 -10.05
CA GLN A 218 -6.44 -18.97 -11.10
C GLN A 218 -5.80 -18.67 -12.48
N CYS A 219 -4.50 -18.43 -12.53
CA CYS A 219 -3.77 -18.28 -13.79
C CYS A 219 -3.39 -19.64 -14.38
N ASP A 220 -3.41 -19.73 -15.71
CA ASP A 220 -2.96 -20.92 -16.43
C ASP A 220 -1.48 -21.22 -16.17
N VAL A 221 -1.10 -22.49 -16.29
CA VAL A 221 0.24 -23.05 -15.95
C VAL A 221 1.36 -22.25 -16.62
N ASP A 222 1.14 -21.80 -17.84
CA ASP A 222 2.13 -21.09 -18.66
C ASP A 222 2.36 -19.65 -18.19
N VAL A 223 1.39 -19.05 -17.47
CA VAL A 223 1.47 -17.68 -16.95
C VAL A 223 2.02 -17.65 -15.51
N ARG A 224 1.90 -18.76 -14.77
CA ARG A 224 2.35 -18.88 -13.37
C ARG A 224 3.84 -18.57 -13.13
N PRO A 225 4.82 -19.09 -13.90
CA PRO A 225 6.23 -18.83 -13.62
C PRO A 225 6.65 -17.36 -13.81
N VAL A 226 5.96 -16.60 -14.67
CA VAL A 226 6.24 -15.16 -14.88
C VAL A 226 5.53 -14.29 -13.82
N SER A 227 4.36 -14.73 -13.36
CA SER A 227 3.56 -14.06 -12.32
C SER A 227 4.25 -14.00 -10.94
N LEU A 228 5.16 -14.94 -10.64
CA LEU A 228 5.92 -14.98 -9.38
C LEU A 228 7.06 -13.96 -9.29
N SER A 229 7.37 -13.25 -10.38
CA SER A 229 8.18 -12.03 -10.31
C SER A 229 7.32 -10.88 -9.74
N LEU A 230 7.06 -10.94 -8.43
CA LEU A 230 6.28 -9.93 -7.70
C LEU A 230 6.93 -8.55 -7.91
N LEU A 231 6.21 -7.69 -8.62
CA LEU A 231 6.50 -6.26 -8.65
C LEU A 231 5.71 -5.61 -7.53
N PRO A 232 6.34 -5.17 -6.42
CA PRO A 232 5.67 -4.33 -5.46
C PRO A 232 5.41 -2.96 -6.10
N SER A 233 4.23 -2.77 -6.71
CA SER A 233 3.70 -1.43 -6.91
C SER A 233 3.05 -1.00 -5.60
N LEU A 234 3.89 -0.58 -4.64
CA LEU A 234 3.42 0.05 -3.39
C LEU A 234 3.28 1.55 -3.64
N PRO A 235 2.07 2.10 -3.86
CA PRO A 235 1.84 3.49 -3.54
C PRO A 235 1.69 3.62 -2.01
N SER A 236 2.62 4.35 -1.40
CA SER A 236 2.57 4.88 -0.01
C SER A 236 2.42 3.87 1.13
N PHE A 237 3.53 3.29 1.59
CA PHE A 237 3.79 2.98 3.01
C PHE A 237 5.28 2.65 3.17
N THR A 238 6.14 3.67 3.05
CA THR A 238 7.57 3.53 3.42
C THR A 238 7.88 4.58 4.47
N PRO A 239 8.05 4.20 5.74
CA PRO A 239 8.91 4.97 6.63
C PRO A 239 10.33 4.87 6.06
N HIS A 240 11.07 5.97 6.10
CA HIS A 240 12.52 5.89 5.95
C HIS A 240 13.08 4.96 7.05
N SER A 241 14.09 4.19 6.67
CA SER A 241 14.86 3.22 7.45
C SER A 241 14.30 1.78 7.50
N HIS A 242 15.11 0.89 6.91
CA HIS A 242 15.07 -0.57 6.89
C HIS A 242 14.21 -1.29 5.82
N ILE A 243 14.95 -1.75 4.80
CA ILE A 243 14.80 -2.93 3.91
C ILE A 243 13.37 -3.52 3.83
N PRO A 244 12.72 -3.51 2.65
CA PRO A 244 11.46 -4.23 2.47
C PRO A 244 11.68 -5.72 2.75
N ARG A 245 10.80 -6.35 3.54
CA ARG A 245 10.69 -7.82 3.58
C ARG A 245 10.71 -8.32 2.13
N PRO A 246 11.62 -9.21 1.74
CA PRO A 246 11.37 -10.01 0.55
C PRO A 246 10.10 -10.80 0.86
N CYS A 247 8.99 -10.48 0.18
CA CYS A 247 7.81 -11.35 0.21
C CYS A 247 8.21 -12.81 -0.07
N ASN A 248 9.31 -13.08 -0.74
CA ASN A 248 9.84 -14.43 -0.99
C ASN A 248 9.86 -15.38 0.22
N HIS A 249 10.11 -14.90 1.45
CA HIS A 249 10.28 -15.79 2.60
C HIS A 249 8.97 -16.42 3.11
N ASP A 250 7.84 -15.75 2.88
CA ASP A 250 6.50 -16.30 3.19
C ASP A 250 5.89 -17.05 2.00
N PHE A 251 6.52 -16.97 0.82
CA PHE A 251 5.95 -17.45 -0.44
C PHE A 251 6.50 -18.82 -0.88
N LEU A 252 7.72 -19.22 -0.50
CA LEU A 252 8.31 -20.50 -0.90
C LEU A 252 9.31 -21.05 0.15
N PRO A 253 9.07 -22.21 0.78
CA PRO A 253 10.07 -22.84 1.63
C PRO A 253 11.25 -23.45 0.85
N ASN A 254 11.21 -23.50 -0.49
CA ASN A 254 12.26 -24.12 -1.32
C ASN A 254 12.27 -23.59 -2.77
N SER A 255 12.90 -22.44 -3.04
CA SER A 255 13.58 -22.20 -4.33
C SER A 255 14.43 -20.94 -4.27
N ALA A 256 15.72 -21.10 -4.57
CA ALA A 256 16.68 -20.01 -4.64
C ALA A 256 16.39 -19.10 -5.85
N CYS A 257 15.98 -17.85 -5.59
CA CYS A 257 16.05 -16.75 -6.55
C CYS A 257 17.10 -15.74 -6.07
N PRO A 258 17.92 -15.14 -6.96
CA PRO A 258 18.97 -14.21 -6.57
C PRO A 258 18.39 -12.87 -6.05
N PRO A 259 19.08 -12.16 -5.14
CA PRO A 259 18.56 -10.95 -4.49
C PRO A 259 18.60 -9.71 -5.40
N PRO A 260 17.65 -8.77 -5.28
CA PRO A 260 17.74 -7.47 -5.95
C PRO A 260 18.63 -6.48 -5.17
N PHE A 261 19.41 -5.68 -5.91
CA PHE A 261 20.33 -4.65 -5.38
C PHE A 261 19.61 -3.35 -4.94
N PRO A 262 20.21 -2.53 -4.03
CA PRO A 262 19.55 -1.38 -3.42
C PRO A 262 19.52 -0.12 -4.33
N SER A 263 18.46 0.68 -4.20
CA SER A 263 18.22 1.95 -4.92
C SER A 263 18.77 3.18 -4.17
N PRO A 264 19.20 4.27 -4.87
CA PRO A 264 19.67 5.49 -4.23
C PRO A 264 18.52 6.46 -3.87
N THR A 265 18.72 7.21 -2.78
CA THR A 265 17.81 8.25 -2.27
C THR A 265 18.08 9.61 -2.91
N LEU A 266 17.04 10.31 -3.35
CA LEU A 266 17.09 11.77 -3.50
C LEU A 266 15.74 12.40 -3.13
N SER A 267 15.82 13.53 -2.44
CA SER A 267 14.81 14.13 -1.58
C SER A 267 13.99 15.24 -2.24
N SER A 268 12.80 15.45 -1.66
CA SER A 268 11.97 16.66 -1.62
C SER A 268 11.28 17.10 -2.92
N PHE A 269 9.94 17.04 -2.95
CA PHE A 269 9.08 18.22 -3.21
C PHE A 269 7.60 17.89 -2.91
N HIS A 270 6.93 18.92 -2.41
CA HIS A 270 5.63 18.96 -1.73
C HIS A 270 4.42 18.57 -2.63
N SER A 271 3.49 17.82 -2.05
CA SER A 271 2.02 17.86 -2.26
C SER A 271 1.32 17.47 -3.59
N SER A 272 1.95 16.79 -4.58
CA SER A 272 1.18 16.41 -5.81
C SER A 272 1.60 15.15 -6.60
N LEU A 273 2.39 14.22 -6.06
CA LEU A 273 2.96 13.12 -6.89
C LEU A 273 2.52 11.72 -6.45
N PHE A 274 1.39 11.26 -7.00
CA PHE A 274 0.86 9.89 -6.90
C PHE A 274 1.21 9.02 -8.14
N ARG A 275 2.38 9.24 -8.76
CA ARG A 275 2.67 8.62 -10.06
C ARG A 275 4.09 8.05 -10.11
N SER A 276 4.15 6.72 -10.16
CA SER A 276 5.18 5.83 -10.75
C SER A 276 6.62 6.36 -10.75
N LEU A 277 7.50 5.71 -9.96
CA LEU A 277 8.94 5.84 -10.10
C LEU A 277 9.53 4.67 -10.90
N PHE A 278 10.46 5.03 -11.78
CA PHE A 278 11.05 4.29 -12.89
C PHE A 278 12.18 3.35 -12.44
N VAL A 279 12.28 2.15 -13.02
CA VAL A 279 13.54 1.39 -13.11
C VAL A 279 13.80 1.10 -14.59
N SER A 280 14.83 1.73 -15.14
CA SER A 280 15.38 1.40 -16.46
C SER A 280 16.58 0.48 -16.28
N LEU A 281 16.56 -0.70 -16.88
CA LEU A 281 17.74 -1.52 -17.10
C LEU A 281 17.78 -1.98 -18.56
N PRO A 282 18.99 -2.13 -19.14
CA PRO A 282 19.20 -2.12 -20.58
C PRO A 282 18.60 -3.36 -21.25
N SER A 283 18.04 -3.15 -22.44
CA SER A 283 17.60 -4.19 -23.35
C SER A 283 18.70 -5.25 -23.53
N PRO A 284 18.39 -6.56 -23.48
CA PRO A 284 19.37 -7.57 -23.83
C PRO A 284 19.72 -7.40 -25.30
N SER A 285 21.02 -7.29 -25.57
CA SER A 285 21.64 -7.29 -26.88
C SER A 285 21.01 -8.35 -27.76
N LEU A 286 20.30 -7.91 -28.81
CA LEU A 286 20.01 -8.71 -29.98
C LEU A 286 21.35 -9.24 -30.51
N LEU A 287 21.66 -10.52 -30.25
CA LEU A 287 22.60 -11.24 -31.09
C LEU A 287 22.00 -11.23 -32.50
N SER A 288 22.59 -10.42 -33.35
CA SER A 288 22.40 -10.45 -34.79
C SER A 288 22.71 -11.85 -35.32
N PRO A 289 21.80 -12.53 -36.04
CA PRO A 289 22.22 -13.55 -36.97
C PRO A 289 22.84 -12.83 -38.18
N SER A 290 24.15 -13.01 -38.36
CA SER A 290 24.87 -12.63 -39.57
C SER A 290 24.31 -13.41 -40.76
N LEU A 291 23.41 -12.80 -41.51
CA LEU A 291 23.06 -13.19 -42.87
C LEU A 291 23.86 -12.28 -43.84
N PRO A 292 24.72 -12.84 -44.72
CA PRO A 292 25.44 -12.04 -45.68
C PRO A 292 24.50 -11.58 -46.79
N LEU A 293 24.40 -10.26 -47.00
CA LEU A 293 23.80 -9.68 -48.20
C LEU A 293 24.75 -9.90 -49.40
N PRO A 294 24.22 -10.21 -50.59
CA PRO A 294 25.00 -10.27 -51.81
C PRO A 294 25.14 -8.87 -52.41
N PHE A 295 26.35 -8.49 -52.83
CA PHE A 295 26.55 -7.43 -53.81
C PHE A 295 27.57 -7.87 -54.87
N SER A 296 27.04 -8.06 -56.08
CA SER A 296 27.57 -7.61 -57.36
C SER A 296 28.96 -8.07 -57.84
N SER A 297 28.94 -8.96 -58.83
CA SER A 297 29.54 -8.72 -60.16
C SER A 297 28.76 -9.48 -61.22
#